data_AF-A0AAD5TMS4-F1
#
_entry.id   AF-A0AAD5TMS4-F1
#
_cell.length_a   1.000
_cell.length_b   1.000
_cell.length_c   1.000
_cell.angle_alpha   90.00
_cell.angle_beta   90.00
_cell.angle_gamma   90.00
#
_symmetry.space_group_name_H-M   'P 1'
#
loop_
_entity.id
_entity.type
_entity.pdbx_description
1 polymer ?
#
loop_
_entity_poly.entity_id
_entity_poly.type
_entity_poly.pdbx_seq_one_letter_code
_entity_poly.pdbx_strand_id
1 'polypeptide(L)'
;MGTLGVISEITIRTAPRRVFHCTKITTDLPALLANYDSWNSSVEFVKVWWFPETDQVHVWLTDEADPAAPATRAFLSSDRSKPLEAAVASAALNDTVNMYCTAMSLDTKAAATTTTTTTTTTTTTTTTTTTPQVAASDADADAARVAFALLPSSDTPSSDTRSSDTPSSQTRSSETRSSDTRSSETPSPETPSAPAPQFRTVRRFADARDTTGYQEQILTKGIPVPQVNCELAVPLSHWAAATLALRAWARANPGALHYPFIYRATGASSAWLAPAHNTAVVYIGLLVYLAADGSIRADGLQTMRDVQAVLAPFGALPHWGKHFVPECFDFAARYEKWNEFMRLRRRLDPRNRFLSPWLAAVLEPTGAREQQQEELELELQLESELEVDESSAVVVAKTPTSSRSSMRRNSSSSSLPAQIAARL
;
A
#
# COMPACT_ATOMS: atom_id res chain seq x y z
N MET A 1 0.37 -13.86 8.15
CA MET A 1 -0.34 -13.61 9.43
C MET A 1 0.17 -14.48 10.57
N GLY A 2 0.35 -15.79 10.42
CA GLY A 2 0.93 -16.65 11.48
C GLY A 2 -0.04 -17.07 12.59
N THR A 3 -1.31 -16.65 12.52
CA THR A 3 -2.35 -16.89 13.53
C THR A 3 -2.80 -18.36 13.63
N LEU A 4 -2.44 -19.21 12.67
CA LEU A 4 -2.68 -20.66 12.73
C LEU A 4 -1.53 -21.44 13.39
N GLY A 5 -0.37 -20.79 13.62
CA GLY A 5 0.87 -21.44 14.04
C GLY A 5 2.11 -20.93 13.29
N VAL A 6 3.25 -21.49 13.65
CA VAL A 6 4.57 -21.14 13.08
C VAL A 6 4.94 -22.12 11.97
N ILE A 7 5.39 -21.60 10.83
CA ILE A 7 6.04 -22.39 9.78
C ILE A 7 7.50 -22.59 10.20
N SER A 8 7.86 -23.80 10.63
CA SER A 8 9.24 -24.14 11.02
C SER A 8 10.14 -24.48 9.83
N GLU A 9 9.55 -24.98 8.74
CA GLU A 9 10.24 -25.40 7.53
C GLU A 9 9.36 -25.11 6.31
N ILE A 10 9.98 -24.76 5.17
CA ILE A 10 9.29 -24.57 3.90
C ILE A 10 10.10 -25.18 2.75
N THR A 11 9.48 -26.08 1.99
CA THR A 11 10.05 -26.59 0.74
C THR A 11 9.51 -25.76 -0.42
N ILE A 12 10.38 -25.02 -1.11
CA ILE A 12 10.02 -24.23 -2.29
C ILE A 12 10.41 -25.00 -3.54
N ARG A 13 9.46 -25.24 -4.45
CA ARG A 13 9.74 -25.81 -5.78
C ARG A 13 10.50 -24.78 -6.61
N THR A 14 11.67 -25.15 -7.11
CA THR A 14 12.48 -24.32 -8.00
C THR A 14 12.13 -24.56 -9.47
N ALA A 15 12.53 -23.61 -10.32
CA ALA A 15 12.49 -23.72 -11.78
C ALA A 15 13.87 -23.37 -12.36
N PRO A 16 14.19 -23.78 -13.60
CA PRO A 16 15.40 -23.33 -14.29
C PRO A 16 15.48 -21.81 -14.37
N ARG A 17 16.68 -21.24 -14.17
CA ARG A 17 16.90 -19.79 -14.23
C ARG A 17 16.88 -19.31 -15.68
N ARG A 18 15.83 -18.58 -16.06
CA ARG A 18 15.59 -18.05 -17.41
C ARG A 18 16.17 -16.64 -17.56
N VAL A 19 16.50 -16.25 -18.80
CA VAL A 19 16.90 -14.88 -19.14
C VAL A 19 15.66 -14.14 -19.62
N PHE A 20 15.46 -12.93 -19.10
CA PHE A 20 14.33 -12.07 -19.42
C PHE A 20 14.80 -10.81 -20.13
N HIS A 21 13.95 -10.29 -21.02
CA HIS A 21 14.06 -8.96 -21.58
C HIS A 21 12.92 -8.10 -21.03
N CYS A 22 13.27 -6.91 -20.55
CA CYS A 22 12.32 -5.94 -19.98
C CYS A 22 12.38 -4.66 -20.80
N THR A 23 11.30 -4.42 -21.56
CA THR A 23 11.05 -3.20 -22.31
C THR A 23 10.39 -2.16 -21.40
N LYS A 24 10.90 -0.93 -21.42
CA LYS A 24 10.46 0.16 -20.54
C LYS A 24 9.83 1.29 -21.36
N ILE A 25 8.53 1.44 -21.21
CA ILE A 25 7.73 2.41 -21.96
C ILE A 25 7.36 3.56 -21.03
N THR A 26 7.44 4.80 -21.54
CA THR A 26 6.82 5.97 -20.90
C THR A 26 5.63 6.41 -21.76
N THR A 27 4.47 6.60 -21.12
CA THR A 27 3.18 6.87 -21.74
C THR A 27 2.30 7.67 -20.77
N ASP A 28 0.98 7.69 -20.96
CA ASP A 28 0.02 8.43 -20.14
C ASP A 28 -1.10 7.55 -19.57
N LEU A 29 -1.92 8.13 -18.68
CA LEU A 29 -3.04 7.43 -18.06
C LEU A 29 -4.12 6.96 -19.08
N PRO A 30 -4.54 7.75 -20.08
CA PRO A 30 -5.42 7.24 -21.14
C PRO A 30 -4.88 5.97 -21.83
N ALA A 31 -3.60 5.93 -22.18
CA ALA A 31 -2.97 4.76 -22.77
C ALA A 31 -2.89 3.57 -21.78
N LEU A 32 -2.64 3.82 -20.49
CA LEU A 32 -2.72 2.78 -19.46
C LEU A 32 -4.13 2.16 -19.40
N LEU A 33 -5.16 3.00 -19.28
CA LEU A 33 -6.58 2.58 -19.21
C LEU A 33 -7.03 1.80 -20.46
N ALA A 34 -6.46 2.11 -21.63
CA ALA A 34 -6.80 1.44 -22.88
C ALA A 34 -6.05 0.11 -23.10
N ASN A 35 -4.82 -0.05 -22.59
CA ASN A 35 -3.91 -1.14 -23.00
C ASN A 35 -3.49 -2.11 -21.89
N TYR A 36 -3.72 -1.81 -20.61
CA TYR A 36 -3.19 -2.63 -19.50
C TYR A 36 -3.59 -4.11 -19.59
N ASP A 37 -4.85 -4.42 -19.90
CA ASP A 37 -5.33 -5.81 -19.96
C ASP A 37 -4.68 -6.58 -21.12
N SER A 38 -4.40 -5.90 -22.24
CA SER A 38 -3.63 -6.47 -23.36
C SER A 38 -2.18 -6.70 -22.97
N TRP A 39 -1.52 -5.74 -22.30
CA TRP A 39 -0.15 -5.92 -21.82
C TRP A 39 -0.06 -7.10 -20.85
N ASN A 40 -0.95 -7.12 -19.86
CA ASN A 40 -1.00 -8.10 -18.77
C ASN A 40 -1.38 -9.52 -19.22
N SER A 41 -1.85 -9.70 -20.45
CA SER A 41 -2.09 -11.00 -21.09
C SER A 41 -1.05 -11.37 -22.16
N SER A 42 -0.15 -10.44 -22.53
CA SER A 42 0.82 -10.61 -23.62
C SER A 42 2.25 -10.95 -23.19
N VAL A 43 2.63 -10.69 -21.93
CA VAL A 43 3.98 -10.94 -21.39
C VAL A 43 3.92 -11.53 -19.99
N GLU A 44 4.95 -12.25 -19.56
CA GLU A 44 4.97 -12.96 -18.27
C GLU A 44 4.87 -12.02 -17.04
N PHE A 45 5.49 -10.83 -17.09
CA PHE A 45 5.38 -9.84 -16.01
C PHE A 45 5.15 -8.42 -16.53
N VAL A 46 4.06 -7.80 -16.06
CA VAL A 46 3.79 -6.37 -16.22
C VAL A 46 3.92 -5.66 -14.88
N LYS A 47 4.59 -4.50 -14.89
CA LYS A 47 4.64 -3.61 -13.73
C LYS A 47 4.53 -2.16 -14.17
N VAL A 48 3.61 -1.42 -13.55
CA VAL A 48 3.32 -0.03 -13.91
C VAL A 48 3.56 0.89 -12.73
N TRP A 49 3.99 2.12 -13.00
CA TRP A 49 4.01 3.24 -12.09
C TRP A 49 3.28 4.41 -12.75
N TRP A 50 2.22 4.92 -12.12
CA TRP A 50 1.47 6.08 -12.60
C TRP A 50 1.62 7.25 -11.63
N PHE A 51 1.92 8.42 -12.20
CA PHE A 51 2.23 9.67 -11.51
C PHE A 51 1.02 10.60 -11.61
N PRO A 52 0.09 10.61 -10.63
CA PRO A 52 -1.20 11.30 -10.76
C PRO A 52 -1.11 12.82 -10.99
N GLU A 53 -0.04 13.48 -10.54
CA GLU A 53 0.18 14.93 -10.70
C GLU A 53 0.46 15.33 -12.16
N THR A 54 1.00 14.43 -12.99
CA THR A 54 1.28 14.70 -14.42
C THR A 54 0.50 13.77 -15.35
N ASP A 55 -0.29 12.84 -14.81
CA ASP A 55 -0.92 11.72 -15.51
C ASP A 55 0.05 10.85 -16.35
N GLN A 56 1.38 11.02 -16.19
CA GLN A 56 2.38 10.19 -16.87
C GLN A 56 2.46 8.79 -16.24
N VAL A 57 2.83 7.82 -17.07
CA VAL A 57 2.90 6.40 -16.72
C VAL A 57 4.20 5.80 -17.21
N HIS A 58 4.85 5.02 -16.36
CA HIS A 58 6.00 4.19 -16.72
C HIS A 58 5.61 2.71 -16.63
N VAL A 59 5.82 1.97 -17.71
CA VAL A 59 5.40 0.55 -17.86
C VAL A 59 6.64 -0.30 -18.11
N TRP A 60 6.80 -1.37 -17.36
CA TRP A 60 7.75 -2.44 -17.64
C TRP A 60 6.98 -3.65 -18.18
N LEU A 61 7.32 -4.06 -19.40
CA LEU A 61 6.85 -5.29 -20.03
C LEU A 61 8.02 -6.26 -20.04
N THR A 62 7.94 -7.35 -19.29
CA THR A 62 9.04 -8.30 -19.11
C THR A 62 8.61 -9.71 -19.50
N ASP A 63 9.35 -10.30 -20.43
CA ASP A 63 9.11 -11.66 -20.93
C ASP A 63 10.44 -12.40 -21.16
N GLU A 64 10.39 -13.71 -21.42
CA GLU A 64 11.58 -14.51 -21.72
C GLU A 64 12.32 -13.96 -22.96
N ALA A 65 13.62 -13.77 -22.82
CA ALA A 65 14.43 -13.16 -23.86
C ALA A 65 14.70 -14.16 -25.00
N ASP A 66 14.42 -13.75 -26.25
CA ASP A 66 14.83 -14.51 -27.43
C ASP A 66 16.35 -14.84 -27.36
N PRO A 67 16.74 -16.13 -27.36
CA PRO A 67 18.15 -16.54 -27.38
C PRO A 67 18.92 -16.01 -28.60
N ALA A 68 18.23 -15.71 -29.71
CA ALA A 68 18.81 -15.15 -30.92
C ALA A 68 18.89 -13.61 -30.91
N ALA A 69 18.36 -12.92 -29.90
CA ALA A 69 18.51 -11.47 -29.80
C ALA A 69 19.96 -11.08 -29.43
N PRO A 70 20.53 -10.01 -30.04
CA PRO A 70 21.89 -9.56 -29.74
C PRO A 70 22.14 -9.25 -28.26
N ALA A 71 21.15 -8.66 -27.57
CA ALA A 71 21.24 -8.35 -26.14
C ALA A 71 21.31 -9.62 -25.27
N THR A 72 20.53 -10.66 -25.60
CA THR A 72 20.56 -11.96 -24.91
C THR A 72 21.90 -12.64 -25.08
N ARG A 73 22.43 -12.71 -26.32
CA ARG A 73 23.77 -13.23 -26.57
C ARG A 73 24.84 -12.46 -25.80
N ALA A 74 24.81 -11.13 -25.86
CA ALA A 74 25.76 -10.27 -25.15
C ALA A 74 25.73 -10.50 -23.63
N PHE A 75 24.52 -10.62 -23.04
CA PHE A 75 24.37 -10.95 -21.62
C PHE A 75 24.95 -12.33 -21.32
N LEU A 76 24.62 -13.35 -22.12
CA LEU A 76 25.13 -14.71 -21.94
C LEU A 76 26.67 -14.80 -22.10
N SER A 77 27.30 -13.96 -22.92
CA SER A 77 28.77 -13.87 -23.02
C SER A 77 29.44 -12.96 -21.98
N SER A 78 28.69 -12.25 -21.14
CA SER A 78 29.22 -11.44 -20.04
C SER A 78 29.49 -12.27 -18.78
N ASP A 79 29.96 -11.63 -17.70
CA ASP A 79 30.06 -12.26 -16.37
C ASP A 79 28.69 -12.55 -15.71
N ARG A 80 27.61 -12.01 -16.29
CA ARG A 80 26.21 -12.14 -15.84
C ARG A 80 25.97 -11.67 -14.40
N SER A 81 26.86 -10.86 -13.83
CA SER A 81 26.76 -10.32 -12.47
C SER A 81 25.65 -9.26 -12.35
N LYS A 82 25.40 -8.53 -13.43
CA LYS A 82 24.41 -7.46 -13.57
C LYS A 82 23.64 -7.62 -14.89
N PRO A 83 22.39 -7.11 -14.99
CA PRO A 83 21.69 -7.09 -16.26
C PRO A 83 22.37 -6.08 -17.21
N LEU A 84 22.30 -6.34 -18.51
CA LEU A 84 22.71 -5.35 -19.52
C LEU A 84 21.60 -4.32 -19.71
N GLU A 85 21.97 -3.05 -19.78
CA GLU A 85 21.08 -1.95 -20.20
C GLU A 85 21.24 -1.69 -21.71
N ALA A 86 20.16 -1.36 -22.40
CA ALA A 86 20.21 -0.89 -23.78
C ALA A 86 20.92 0.47 -23.88
N ALA A 87 21.63 0.71 -24.99
CA ALA A 87 22.37 1.97 -25.17
C ALA A 87 21.44 3.20 -25.28
N VAL A 88 20.23 3.01 -25.82
CA VAL A 88 19.23 4.08 -25.96
C VAL A 88 18.46 4.23 -24.65
N ALA A 89 18.40 5.46 -24.15
CA ALA A 89 17.64 5.84 -22.96
C ALA A 89 16.45 6.75 -23.34
N SER A 90 15.35 6.63 -22.61
CA SER A 90 14.18 7.52 -22.73
C SER A 90 14.19 8.57 -21.61
N ALA A 91 14.34 9.84 -21.99
CA ALA A 91 14.26 10.99 -21.09
C ALA A 91 12.81 11.46 -20.82
N ALA A 92 11.79 10.78 -21.39
CA ALA A 92 10.41 11.27 -21.46
C ALA A 92 9.69 11.44 -20.10
N LEU A 93 10.27 10.89 -19.01
CA LEU A 93 9.75 11.01 -17.65
C LEU A 93 10.61 11.93 -16.76
N ASN A 94 11.71 12.50 -17.29
CA ASN A 94 12.71 13.19 -16.48
C ASN A 94 12.13 14.40 -15.73
N ASP A 95 11.21 15.16 -16.34
CA ASP A 95 10.58 16.33 -15.71
C ASP A 95 9.64 15.93 -14.55
N THR A 96 8.81 14.90 -14.74
CA THR A 96 7.99 14.31 -13.66
C THR A 96 8.86 13.76 -12.53
N VAL A 97 9.97 13.08 -12.86
CA VAL A 97 10.94 12.58 -11.88
C VAL A 97 11.57 13.72 -11.08
N ASN A 98 11.94 14.83 -11.74
CA ASN A 98 12.49 16.01 -11.09
C ASN A 98 11.47 16.66 -10.14
N MET A 99 10.23 16.86 -10.60
CA MET A 99 9.13 17.40 -9.78
C MET A 99 8.91 16.57 -8.50
N TYR A 100 8.84 15.24 -8.63
CA TYR A 100 8.70 14.34 -7.49
C TYR A 100 9.92 14.37 -6.55
N CYS A 101 11.14 14.43 -7.09
CA CYS A 101 12.34 14.59 -6.25
C CYS A 101 12.30 15.90 -5.45
N THR A 102 11.83 17.00 -6.05
CA THR A 102 11.64 18.27 -5.34
C THR A 102 10.60 18.14 -4.22
N ALA A 103 9.42 17.56 -4.49
CA ALA A 103 8.41 17.32 -3.46
C ALA A 103 8.95 16.47 -2.29
N MET A 104 9.60 15.34 -2.59
CA MET A 104 10.24 14.48 -1.58
C MET A 104 11.30 15.19 -0.73
N SER A 105 11.99 16.20 -1.26
CA SER A 105 13.05 16.92 -0.55
C SER A 105 12.50 17.79 0.58
N LEU A 106 11.35 18.43 0.33
CA LEU A 106 10.62 19.23 1.32
C LEU A 106 10.13 18.34 2.47
N ASP A 107 9.50 17.22 2.13
CA ASP A 107 8.87 16.31 3.09
C ASP A 107 9.87 15.55 3.97
N THR A 108 11.02 15.14 3.40
CA THR A 108 12.04 14.37 4.13
C THR A 108 13.07 15.24 4.86
N LYS A 109 12.92 16.58 4.82
CA LYS A 109 13.89 17.59 5.30
C LYS A 109 15.31 17.41 4.71
N ALA A 110 15.43 16.71 3.58
CA ALA A 110 16.71 16.40 2.96
C ALA A 110 16.95 17.34 1.80
N ALA A 111 18.05 18.09 1.83
CA ALA A 111 18.40 19.02 0.77
C ALA A 111 18.44 18.32 -0.60
N ALA A 112 17.57 18.75 -1.52
CA ALA A 112 17.78 18.47 -2.93
C ALA A 112 18.94 19.33 -3.41
N THR A 113 20.09 18.70 -3.70
CA THR A 113 21.17 19.36 -4.42
C THR A 113 20.75 19.56 -5.88
N THR A 114 20.04 20.65 -6.14
CA THR A 114 19.70 21.09 -7.49
C THR A 114 20.93 21.72 -8.13
N THR A 115 21.55 21.03 -9.08
CA THR A 115 22.63 21.59 -9.90
C THR A 115 22.03 22.56 -10.92
N THR A 116 21.74 23.79 -10.51
CA THR A 116 21.38 24.87 -11.42
C THR A 116 22.63 25.34 -12.15
N THR A 117 22.78 25.01 -13.43
CA THR A 117 23.82 25.59 -14.28
C THR A 117 23.44 27.03 -14.62
N THR A 118 23.80 27.98 -13.74
CA THR A 118 23.62 29.41 -13.99
C THR A 118 24.64 29.87 -15.02
N THR A 119 24.22 30.07 -16.27
CA THR A 119 25.00 30.80 -17.27
C THR A 119 25.00 32.29 -16.92
N THR A 120 26.10 32.77 -16.30
CA THR A 120 26.27 34.19 -15.97
C THR A 120 26.39 35.03 -17.24
N THR A 121 25.29 35.65 -17.66
CA THR A 121 25.29 36.70 -18.68
C THR A 121 25.37 38.06 -17.98
N THR A 122 26.55 38.66 -17.97
CA THR A 122 26.78 40.00 -17.40
C THR A 122 25.94 41.03 -18.13
N THR A 123 24.89 41.55 -17.47
CA THR A 123 24.06 42.65 -17.97
C THR A 123 24.17 43.82 -17.02
N THR A 124 24.60 44.98 -17.53
CA THR A 124 24.75 46.21 -16.75
C THR A 124 23.40 46.85 -16.48
N THR A 125 22.96 46.88 -15.22
CA THR A 125 21.69 47.52 -14.84
C THR A 125 21.88 49.02 -14.61
N THR A 126 21.15 49.85 -15.38
CA THR A 126 20.88 51.25 -15.01
C THR A 126 19.56 51.31 -14.25
N THR A 127 19.57 51.95 -13.07
CA THR A 127 18.42 52.00 -12.17
C THR A 127 17.35 52.97 -12.64
N THR A 128 16.07 52.57 -12.62
CA THR A 128 14.94 53.51 -12.57
C THR A 128 13.80 52.89 -11.77
N THR A 129 13.24 53.67 -10.83
CA THR A 129 12.25 53.22 -9.84
C THR A 129 10.83 53.47 -10.34
N THR A 130 9.92 52.49 -10.23
CA THR A 130 8.47 52.75 -10.29
C THR A 130 7.68 51.76 -9.43
N THR A 131 6.74 52.28 -8.65
CA THR A 131 5.86 51.58 -7.69
C THR A 131 4.67 50.93 -8.42
N PRO A 132 4.12 49.78 -7.96
CA PRO A 132 3.11 49.03 -8.73
C PRO A 132 1.71 49.65 -8.69
N GLN A 133 0.92 49.37 -9.72
CA GLN A 133 -0.50 49.70 -9.78
C GLN A 133 -1.35 48.42 -9.85
N VAL A 134 -2.39 48.37 -9.02
CA VAL A 134 -3.34 47.25 -8.91
C VAL A 134 -4.36 47.30 -10.06
N ALA A 135 -4.73 46.14 -10.60
CA ALA A 135 -5.95 45.96 -11.36
C ALA A 135 -6.62 44.64 -10.93
N ALA A 136 -7.87 44.73 -10.48
CA ALA A 136 -8.74 43.59 -10.20
C ALA A 136 -9.70 43.37 -11.38
N SER A 137 -10.21 42.15 -11.53
CA SER A 137 -11.38 41.87 -12.37
C SER A 137 -12.13 40.65 -11.84
N ASP A 138 -13.35 40.88 -11.36
CA ASP A 138 -14.31 39.85 -10.93
C ASP A 138 -15.12 39.29 -12.12
N ALA A 139 -15.50 38.01 -12.02
CA ALA A 139 -16.74 37.37 -12.51
C ALA A 139 -16.67 35.87 -12.13
N ASP A 140 -17.51 35.35 -11.20
CA ASP A 140 -18.85 34.76 -11.44
C ASP A 140 -18.87 33.69 -12.56
N ALA A 141 -19.45 32.48 -12.42
CA ALA A 141 -20.08 31.73 -11.31
C ALA A 141 -20.07 30.21 -11.71
N ASP A 142 -20.68 29.20 -11.06
CA ASP A 142 -21.65 29.09 -9.95
C ASP A 142 -21.49 27.71 -9.22
N ALA A 143 -22.53 27.27 -8.48
CA ALA A 143 -22.61 26.19 -7.52
C ALA A 143 -22.49 24.71 -8.00
N ALA A 144 -21.90 23.90 -7.11
CA ALA A 144 -22.54 22.66 -6.62
C ALA A 144 -22.10 22.39 -5.16
N ARG A 145 -23.01 22.53 -4.19
CA ARG A 145 -22.74 22.26 -2.76
C ARG A 145 -23.29 20.89 -2.36
N VAL A 146 -22.43 20.03 -1.81
CA VAL A 146 -22.83 18.87 -0.99
C VAL A 146 -22.24 19.06 0.40
N ALA A 147 -23.09 19.08 1.42
CA ALA A 147 -22.67 19.28 2.80
C ALA A 147 -22.26 17.95 3.44
N PHE A 148 -21.12 17.95 4.15
CA PHE A 148 -20.81 16.92 5.14
C PHE A 148 -20.78 17.55 6.53
N ALA A 149 -21.44 16.88 7.49
CA ALA A 149 -21.58 17.39 8.84
C ALA A 149 -20.28 17.25 9.64
N LEU A 150 -19.86 18.33 10.29
CA LEU A 150 -18.77 18.33 11.26
C LEU A 150 -19.26 17.69 12.57
N LEU A 151 -18.47 16.78 13.13
CA LEU A 151 -18.58 16.36 14.53
C LEU A 151 -17.49 17.07 15.36
N PRO A 152 -17.79 17.50 16.60
CA PRO A 152 -16.91 18.38 17.35
C PRO A 152 -15.75 17.64 18.02
N SER A 153 -14.57 18.28 17.99
CA SER A 153 -13.40 17.90 18.80
C SER A 153 -13.67 18.17 20.28
N SER A 154 -13.32 17.23 21.17
CA SER A 154 -13.33 17.43 22.61
C SER A 154 -11.90 17.62 23.14
N ASP A 155 -11.65 18.77 23.78
CA ASP A 155 -10.39 19.06 24.48
C ASP A 155 -10.11 18.05 25.61
N THR A 156 -8.84 17.72 25.81
CA THR A 156 -8.31 17.33 27.14
C THR A 156 -6.89 17.87 27.33
N PRO A 157 -6.45 18.18 28.57
CA PRO A 157 -5.39 19.14 28.80
C PRO A 157 -4.02 18.55 29.15
N SER A 158 -3.00 19.40 29.04
CA SER A 158 -1.62 19.18 29.50
C SER A 158 -1.54 18.91 31.01
N SER A 159 -0.55 18.10 31.43
CA SER A 159 -0.07 18.06 32.81
C SER A 159 1.44 17.81 32.89
N ASP A 160 2.06 18.40 33.90
CA ASP A 160 3.50 18.65 33.97
C ASP A 160 4.41 17.48 34.40
N THR A 161 5.69 17.72 34.11
CA THR A 161 6.89 16.99 34.52
C THR A 161 6.95 16.43 35.95
N ARG A 162 7.70 15.33 36.13
CA ARG A 162 8.64 15.21 37.25
C ARG A 162 9.81 14.25 36.97
N SER A 163 11.02 14.71 37.26
CA SER A 163 12.25 13.90 37.28
C SER A 163 12.39 13.11 38.58
N SER A 164 13.06 11.96 38.53
CA SER A 164 13.86 11.44 39.65
C SER A 164 14.89 10.40 39.21
N ASP A 165 16.16 10.78 39.34
CA ASP A 165 17.28 10.02 39.91
C ASP A 165 17.69 8.62 39.39
N THR A 166 18.85 8.61 38.77
CA THR A 166 19.80 7.47 38.66
C THR A 166 20.41 7.12 40.03
N PRO A 167 20.85 5.87 40.24
CA PRO A 167 22.18 5.69 40.84
C PRO A 167 23.12 4.80 40.01
N SER A 168 24.40 5.17 40.02
CA SER A 168 25.50 4.60 39.24
C SER A 168 26.14 3.37 39.88
N SER A 169 26.80 2.52 39.08
CA SER A 169 27.88 1.67 39.60
C SER A 169 29.04 1.42 38.60
N GLN A 170 30.24 1.84 39.05
CA GLN A 170 31.55 1.20 38.91
C GLN A 170 32.22 1.03 37.52
N THR A 171 33.25 1.88 37.31
CA THR A 171 34.67 1.53 37.01
C THR A 171 35.00 0.09 36.59
N ARG A 172 35.92 -0.22 35.66
CA ARG A 172 37.25 0.35 35.34
C ARG A 172 37.66 -0.22 33.95
N SER A 173 38.43 0.42 33.09
CA SER A 173 39.91 0.52 33.17
C SER A 173 40.47 1.37 32.03
N SER A 174 41.64 1.97 32.27
CA SER A 174 42.38 2.83 31.35
C SER A 174 43.44 2.07 30.56
N GLU A 175 43.55 2.32 29.25
CA GLU A 175 44.80 2.13 28.51
C GLU A 175 45.18 3.44 27.80
N THR A 176 46.45 3.83 27.97
CA THR A 176 47.06 5.02 27.39
C THR A 176 47.62 4.72 25.99
N ARG A 177 47.39 5.63 25.03
CA ARG A 177 48.20 5.69 23.80
C ARG A 177 48.51 7.13 23.39
N SER A 178 49.62 7.26 22.66
CA SER A 178 50.42 8.47 22.49
C SER A 178 49.69 9.67 21.88
N SER A 179 50.17 10.85 22.27
CA SER A 179 50.03 12.09 21.52
C SER A 179 50.80 12.00 20.19
N ASP A 180 50.12 12.17 19.06
CA ASP A 180 50.73 12.46 17.76
C ASP A 180 50.30 13.84 17.26
N THR A 181 51.24 14.51 16.58
CA THR A 181 51.16 15.92 16.19
C THR A 181 50.15 16.18 15.07
N ARG A 182 49.33 17.21 15.25
CA ARG A 182 48.28 17.63 14.30
C ARG A 182 48.90 18.39 13.11
N SER A 183 49.17 17.69 12.02
CA SER A 183 49.48 18.32 10.73
C SER A 183 48.21 18.95 10.13
N SER A 184 48.34 20.16 9.59
CA SER A 184 47.25 20.92 8.99
C SER A 184 47.07 20.56 7.52
N GLU A 185 46.12 19.66 7.22
CA GLU A 185 45.67 19.46 5.83
C GLU A 185 44.57 20.46 5.46
N THR A 186 44.72 21.06 4.28
CA THR A 186 43.72 21.95 3.68
C THR A 186 42.54 21.11 3.18
N PRO A 187 41.27 21.53 3.35
CA PRO A 187 40.14 20.74 2.86
C PRO A 187 40.21 20.60 1.33
N SER A 188 40.25 19.36 0.84
CA SER A 188 40.06 19.07 -0.57
C SER A 188 38.63 19.46 -0.99
N PRO A 189 38.39 19.90 -2.24
CA PRO A 189 37.07 20.31 -2.69
C PRO A 189 36.07 19.14 -2.53
N GLU A 190 34.92 19.44 -1.94
CA GLU A 190 33.91 18.43 -1.64
C GLU A 190 33.49 17.69 -2.93
N THR A 191 33.64 16.37 -2.93
CA THR A 191 33.02 15.52 -3.94
C THR A 191 31.50 15.72 -3.83
N PRO A 192 30.77 15.99 -4.93
CA PRO A 192 29.33 16.29 -4.85
C PRO A 192 28.61 15.15 -4.13
N SER A 193 28.01 15.48 -2.99
CA SER A 193 27.35 14.52 -2.10
C SER A 193 26.36 13.67 -2.90
N ALA A 194 26.46 12.35 -2.78
CA ALA A 194 25.56 11.43 -3.47
C ALA A 194 24.12 11.75 -3.06
N PRO A 195 23.16 11.81 -4.03
CA PRO A 195 21.81 12.22 -3.74
C PRO A 195 21.20 11.33 -2.66
N ALA A 196 20.51 11.97 -1.69
CA ALA A 196 19.97 11.31 -0.52
C ALA A 196 19.19 10.03 -0.91
N PRO A 197 19.33 8.91 -0.16
CA PRO A 197 18.92 7.59 -0.61
C PRO A 197 17.49 7.48 -1.15
N GLN A 198 16.55 8.26 -0.62
CA GLN A 198 15.16 8.35 -1.05
C GLN A 198 15.04 8.77 -2.52
N PHE A 199 15.81 9.74 -3.02
CA PHE A 199 15.69 10.20 -4.42
C PHE A 199 15.98 9.09 -5.43
N ARG A 200 16.77 8.06 -5.06
CA ARG A 200 17.05 6.89 -5.91
C ARG A 200 15.79 6.08 -6.24
N THR A 201 14.70 6.19 -5.48
CA THR A 201 13.45 5.46 -5.73
C THR A 201 12.64 6.01 -6.90
N VAL A 202 12.76 7.31 -7.19
CA VAL A 202 12.09 8.00 -8.31
C VAL A 202 13.06 8.26 -9.44
N ARG A 203 14.33 8.62 -9.16
CA ARG A 203 15.37 8.77 -10.19
C ARG A 203 15.62 7.50 -11.02
N ARG A 204 15.20 6.31 -10.57
CA ARG A 204 15.26 5.06 -11.36
C ARG A 204 14.43 5.08 -12.64
N PHE A 205 13.51 6.04 -12.78
CA PHE A 205 12.62 6.18 -13.94
C PHE A 205 13.09 7.28 -14.91
N ALA A 206 14.09 8.09 -14.53
CA ALA A 206 14.78 8.97 -15.46
C ALA A 206 15.73 8.16 -16.36
N ASP A 207 15.93 8.64 -17.58
CA ASP A 207 16.81 8.02 -18.59
C ASP A 207 16.57 6.51 -18.74
N ALA A 208 15.31 6.09 -18.76
CA ALA A 208 14.93 4.70 -18.69
C ALA A 208 15.43 3.91 -19.91
N ARG A 209 16.16 2.82 -19.65
CA ARG A 209 16.69 1.89 -20.67
C ARG A 209 16.09 0.51 -20.51
N ASP A 210 15.80 -0.16 -21.62
CA ASP A 210 15.46 -1.58 -21.62
C ASP A 210 16.58 -2.41 -20.98
N THR A 211 16.23 -3.54 -20.36
CA THR A 211 17.20 -4.38 -19.63
C THR A 211 17.07 -5.85 -19.96
N THR A 212 18.20 -6.52 -20.17
CA THR A 212 18.28 -7.98 -20.40
C THR A 212 19.10 -8.64 -19.30
N GLY A 213 18.58 -9.67 -18.66
CA GLY A 213 19.26 -10.35 -17.56
C GLY A 213 18.37 -11.38 -16.85
N TYR A 214 18.77 -11.88 -15.70
CA TYR A 214 17.95 -12.81 -14.92
C TYR A 214 16.77 -12.12 -14.23
N GLN A 215 15.72 -12.88 -13.93
CA GLN A 215 14.45 -12.37 -13.36
C GLN A 215 14.66 -11.47 -12.13
N GLU A 216 15.46 -11.92 -11.16
CA GLU A 216 15.79 -11.17 -9.94
C GLU A 216 16.61 -9.90 -10.22
N GLN A 217 17.54 -9.96 -11.18
CA GLN A 217 18.35 -8.79 -11.57
C GLN A 217 17.49 -7.66 -12.13
N ILE A 218 16.39 -7.99 -12.81
CA ILE A 218 15.43 -7.04 -13.37
C ILE A 218 14.38 -6.64 -12.32
N LEU A 219 13.65 -7.61 -11.76
CA LEU A 219 12.43 -7.36 -11.00
C LEU A 219 12.64 -7.07 -9.50
N THR A 220 13.66 -7.63 -8.85
CA THR A 220 13.90 -7.41 -7.41
C THR A 220 14.74 -6.16 -7.13
N LYS A 221 14.32 -5.01 -7.67
CA LYS A 221 14.89 -3.70 -7.33
C LYS A 221 14.34 -3.25 -5.97
N GLY A 222 15.16 -3.32 -4.92
CA GLY A 222 14.82 -2.82 -3.60
C GLY A 222 14.49 -1.32 -3.55
N ILE A 223 13.97 -0.88 -2.41
CA ILE A 223 13.86 0.55 -2.04
C ILE A 223 14.86 0.80 -0.91
N PRO A 224 15.81 1.74 -1.07
CA PRO A 224 16.92 1.90 -0.15
C PRO A 224 16.61 2.79 1.08
N VAL A 225 15.32 2.99 1.41
CA VAL A 225 14.88 3.84 2.53
C VAL A 225 13.70 3.23 3.28
N PRO A 226 13.59 3.44 4.61
CA PRO A 226 12.39 3.12 5.37
C PRO A 226 11.16 3.88 4.85
N GLN A 227 10.02 3.21 4.87
CA GLN A 227 8.74 3.73 4.38
C GLN A 227 7.58 2.97 5.03
N VAL A 228 6.46 3.64 5.25
CA VAL A 228 5.18 2.96 5.48
C VAL A 228 4.62 2.60 4.12
N ASN A 229 4.41 1.31 3.84
CA ASN A 229 3.96 0.84 2.53
C ASN A 229 2.58 0.20 2.63
N CYS A 230 1.66 0.60 1.76
CA CYS A 230 0.31 0.05 1.62
C CYS A 230 0.16 -0.55 0.23
N GLU A 231 -0.60 -1.64 0.10
CA GLU A 231 -0.98 -2.19 -1.19
C GLU A 231 -2.30 -2.95 -1.08
N LEU A 232 -3.24 -2.62 -1.96
CA LEU A 232 -4.57 -3.21 -2.00
C LEU A 232 -4.76 -4.01 -3.28
N ALA A 233 -5.27 -5.22 -3.19
CA ALA A 233 -5.75 -6.00 -4.32
C ALA A 233 -7.15 -5.52 -4.72
N VAL A 234 -7.28 -4.93 -5.90
CA VAL A 234 -8.56 -4.63 -6.54
C VAL A 234 -8.87 -5.75 -7.53
N PRO A 235 -10.11 -6.29 -7.60
CA PRO A 235 -10.52 -7.22 -8.65
C PRO A 235 -10.14 -6.71 -10.04
N LEU A 236 -9.62 -7.58 -10.90
CA LEU A 236 -9.19 -7.20 -12.26
C LEU A 236 -10.35 -6.58 -13.07
N SER A 237 -11.61 -6.93 -12.81
CA SER A 237 -12.78 -6.30 -13.44
C SER A 237 -12.98 -4.82 -13.07
N HIS A 238 -12.35 -4.31 -11.99
CA HIS A 238 -12.61 -2.98 -11.45
C HIS A 238 -11.37 -2.06 -11.41
N TRP A 239 -10.19 -2.53 -11.83
CA TRP A 239 -8.94 -1.78 -11.67
C TRP A 239 -9.01 -0.40 -12.35
N ALA A 240 -9.55 -0.31 -13.58
CA ALA A 240 -9.63 0.93 -14.35
C ALA A 240 -10.53 1.98 -13.68
N ALA A 241 -11.69 1.56 -13.17
CA ALA A 241 -12.61 2.43 -12.44
C ALA A 241 -12.01 2.90 -11.11
N ALA A 242 -11.30 2.01 -10.41
CA ALA A 242 -10.56 2.33 -9.19
C ALA A 242 -9.44 3.36 -9.44
N THR A 243 -8.68 3.23 -10.54
CA THR A 243 -7.67 4.20 -10.97
C THR A 243 -8.29 5.57 -11.27
N LEU A 244 -9.45 5.62 -11.93
CA LEU A 244 -10.16 6.89 -12.17
C LEU A 244 -10.62 7.56 -10.87
N ALA A 245 -11.06 6.78 -9.87
CA ALA A 245 -11.38 7.31 -8.54
C ALA A 245 -10.14 7.84 -7.81
N LEU A 246 -8.99 7.14 -7.89
CA LEU A 246 -7.71 7.64 -7.39
C LEU A 246 -7.28 8.95 -8.08
N ARG A 247 -7.53 9.10 -9.40
CA ARG A 247 -7.22 10.33 -10.14
C ARG A 247 -8.08 11.50 -9.66
N ALA A 248 -9.36 11.27 -9.43
CA ALA A 248 -10.27 12.28 -8.86
C ALA A 248 -9.82 12.68 -7.45
N TRP A 249 -9.47 11.71 -6.59
CA TRP A 249 -8.94 11.96 -5.26
C TRP A 249 -7.62 12.75 -5.30
N ALA A 250 -6.66 12.36 -6.13
CA ALA A 250 -5.35 13.04 -6.20
C ALA A 250 -5.47 14.47 -6.71
N ARG A 251 -6.38 14.75 -7.66
CA ARG A 251 -6.68 16.11 -8.12
C ARG A 251 -7.34 16.98 -7.06
N ALA A 252 -8.11 16.38 -6.14
CA ALA A 252 -8.68 17.08 -4.99
C ALA A 252 -7.67 17.28 -3.84
N ASN A 253 -6.55 16.54 -3.84
CA ASN A 253 -5.53 16.53 -2.79
C ASN A 253 -4.11 16.74 -3.39
N PRO A 254 -3.85 17.88 -4.06
CA PRO A 254 -2.57 18.12 -4.72
C PRO A 254 -1.40 18.12 -3.72
N GLY A 255 -0.32 17.39 -4.05
CA GLY A 255 0.84 17.23 -3.18
C GLY A 255 0.67 16.22 -2.04
N ALA A 256 -0.50 15.56 -1.93
CA ALA A 256 -0.69 14.48 -0.96
C ALA A 256 0.26 13.29 -1.21
N LEU A 257 0.63 13.04 -2.48
CA LEU A 257 1.54 11.97 -2.87
C LEU A 257 2.94 12.49 -3.24
N HIS A 258 3.94 11.72 -2.86
CA HIS A 258 5.36 11.91 -3.22
C HIS A 258 5.95 10.64 -3.86
N TYR A 259 5.11 9.68 -4.23
CA TYR A 259 5.49 8.47 -4.96
C TYR A 259 4.35 7.99 -5.87
N PRO A 260 4.64 7.52 -7.11
CA PRO A 260 3.62 7.03 -8.02
C PRO A 260 2.89 5.78 -7.48
N PHE A 261 1.63 5.62 -7.89
CA PHE A 261 0.90 4.38 -7.67
C PHE A 261 1.53 3.24 -8.47
N ILE A 262 1.73 2.09 -7.82
CA ILE A 262 2.36 0.91 -8.39
C ILE A 262 1.28 -0.13 -8.75
N TYR A 263 1.23 -0.63 -9.98
CA TYR A 263 0.27 -1.66 -10.38
C TYR A 263 0.98 -2.95 -10.78
N ARG A 264 0.51 -4.09 -10.25
CA ARG A 264 0.94 -5.46 -10.58
C ARG A 264 -0.24 -6.41 -10.46
N ALA A 265 -0.51 -7.21 -11.49
CA ALA A 265 -1.57 -8.21 -11.40
C ALA A 265 -1.09 -9.55 -10.81
N THR A 266 -2.04 -10.37 -10.37
CA THR A 266 -1.87 -11.82 -10.19
C THR A 266 -3.14 -12.55 -10.60
N GLY A 267 -2.99 -13.80 -11.04
CA GLY A 267 -4.11 -14.73 -11.18
C GLY A 267 -4.71 -15.13 -9.83
N ALA A 268 -5.83 -15.85 -9.89
CA ALA A 268 -6.58 -16.32 -8.72
C ALA A 268 -5.78 -17.26 -7.82
N SER A 269 -6.09 -17.24 -6.53
CA SER A 269 -5.52 -18.10 -5.50
C SER A 269 -6.60 -18.94 -4.82
N SER A 270 -6.30 -20.19 -4.51
CA SER A 270 -7.15 -21.06 -3.69
C SER A 270 -7.01 -20.83 -2.18
N ALA A 271 -6.03 -20.03 -1.75
CA ALA A 271 -5.80 -19.77 -0.33
C ALA A 271 -6.90 -18.88 0.26
N TRP A 272 -7.52 -19.34 1.35
CA TRP A 272 -8.77 -18.80 1.93
C TRP A 272 -8.78 -17.29 2.21
N LEU A 273 -7.66 -16.75 2.68
CA LEU A 273 -7.48 -15.32 2.97
C LEU A 273 -6.47 -14.65 2.04
N ALA A 274 -6.20 -15.21 0.86
CA ALA A 274 -5.49 -14.43 -0.16
C ALA A 274 -6.42 -13.34 -0.70
N PRO A 275 -6.00 -12.08 -0.83
CA PRO A 275 -6.82 -11.04 -1.45
C PRO A 275 -7.26 -11.36 -2.90
N ALA A 276 -6.57 -12.31 -3.55
CA ALA A 276 -6.91 -12.91 -4.84
C ALA A 276 -7.74 -14.21 -4.73
N HIS A 277 -8.50 -14.43 -3.65
CA HIS A 277 -9.22 -15.69 -3.46
C HIS A 277 -10.27 -15.89 -4.57
N ASN A 278 -10.12 -16.97 -5.33
CA ASN A 278 -10.96 -17.34 -6.48
C ASN A 278 -11.12 -16.25 -7.58
N THR A 279 -10.30 -15.19 -7.59
CA THR A 279 -10.39 -14.10 -8.58
C THR A 279 -9.03 -13.49 -8.90
N ALA A 280 -8.84 -13.04 -10.15
CA ALA A 280 -7.66 -12.27 -10.54
C ALA A 280 -7.75 -10.84 -10.02
N VAL A 281 -6.63 -10.27 -9.60
CA VAL A 281 -6.56 -8.94 -8.98
C VAL A 281 -5.38 -8.13 -9.50
N VAL A 282 -5.53 -6.80 -9.45
CA VAL A 282 -4.44 -5.84 -9.57
C VAL A 282 -4.12 -5.30 -8.19
N TYR A 283 -2.89 -5.56 -7.72
CA TYR A 283 -2.34 -4.89 -6.56
C TYR A 283 -1.98 -3.45 -6.92
N ILE A 284 -2.65 -2.49 -6.28
CA ILE A 284 -2.37 -1.06 -6.36
C ILE A 284 -1.64 -0.64 -5.07
N GLY A 285 -0.37 -0.27 -5.21
CA GLY A 285 0.53 0.07 -4.10
C GLY A 285 0.85 1.55 -4.01
N LEU A 286 1.00 2.05 -2.78
CA LEU A 286 1.51 3.37 -2.45
C LEU A 286 2.43 3.31 -1.22
N LEU A 287 3.11 4.41 -0.93
CA LEU A 287 4.01 4.51 0.22
C LEU A 287 4.09 5.94 0.76
N VAL A 288 4.41 6.03 2.05
CA VAL A 288 4.80 7.26 2.73
C VAL A 288 6.24 7.11 3.18
N TYR A 289 7.12 8.03 2.78
CA TYR A 289 8.51 8.04 3.25
C TYR A 289 8.62 8.40 4.73
N LEU A 290 9.59 7.76 5.40
CA LEU A 290 10.10 8.28 6.68
C LEU A 290 11.21 9.29 6.36
N ALA A 291 11.22 10.39 7.09
CA ALA A 291 12.35 11.32 7.14
C ALA A 291 13.55 10.69 7.87
N ALA A 292 14.72 11.35 7.82
CA ALA A 292 15.95 10.83 8.42
C ALA A 292 15.88 10.68 9.95
N ASP A 293 14.99 11.43 10.62
CA ASP A 293 14.69 11.34 12.06
C ASP A 293 13.65 10.25 12.40
N GLY A 294 13.20 9.47 11.40
CA GLY A 294 12.16 8.44 11.54
C GLY A 294 10.73 8.98 11.57
N SER A 295 10.53 10.31 11.54
CA SER A 295 9.20 10.90 11.45
C SER A 295 8.56 10.68 10.08
N ILE A 296 7.24 10.77 10.03
CA ILE A 296 6.44 10.79 8.80
C ILE A 296 5.80 12.17 8.66
N ARG A 297 5.44 12.56 7.43
CA ARG A 297 4.67 13.79 7.19
C ARG A 297 3.35 13.73 7.96
N ALA A 298 2.91 14.87 8.52
CA ALA A 298 1.83 14.92 9.50
C ALA A 298 0.48 14.33 9.01
N ASP A 299 0.20 14.49 7.72
CA ASP A 299 -0.96 13.98 6.99
C ASP A 299 -0.74 12.61 6.34
N GLY A 300 0.45 12.01 6.47
CA GLY A 300 0.84 10.80 5.75
C GLY A 300 -0.03 9.58 6.09
N LEU A 301 -0.40 9.40 7.36
CA LEU A 301 -1.35 8.34 7.75
C LEU A 301 -2.78 8.62 7.29
N GLN A 302 -3.17 9.90 7.23
CA GLN A 302 -4.48 10.29 6.72
C GLN A 302 -4.57 10.03 5.21
N THR A 303 -3.56 10.43 4.44
CA THR A 303 -3.40 10.08 3.01
C THR A 303 -3.51 8.57 2.79
N MET A 304 -2.84 7.77 3.63
CA MET A 304 -2.92 6.31 3.58
C MET A 304 -4.33 5.78 3.91
N ARG A 305 -5.09 6.43 4.80
CA ARG A 305 -6.48 6.09 5.11
C ARG A 305 -7.41 6.44 3.95
N ASP A 306 -7.28 7.63 3.40
CA ASP A 306 -8.15 8.15 2.34
C ASP A 306 -8.03 7.34 1.05
N VAL A 307 -6.80 7.03 0.62
CA VAL A 307 -6.55 6.18 -0.55
C VAL A 307 -7.16 4.78 -0.37
N GLN A 308 -7.11 4.22 0.85
CA GLN A 308 -7.74 2.93 1.12
C GLN A 308 -9.27 3.01 1.10
N ALA A 309 -9.85 4.08 1.64
CA ALA A 309 -11.29 4.35 1.59
C ALA A 309 -11.79 4.58 0.15
N VAL A 310 -11.00 5.23 -0.72
CA VAL A 310 -11.32 5.39 -2.16
C VAL A 310 -11.36 4.04 -2.88
N LEU A 311 -10.49 3.10 -2.51
CA LEU A 311 -10.36 1.80 -3.18
C LEU A 311 -11.34 0.74 -2.64
N ALA A 312 -11.72 0.78 -1.37
CA ALA A 312 -12.60 -0.22 -0.74
C ALA A 312 -13.92 -0.49 -1.50
N PRO A 313 -14.66 0.52 -2.03
CA PRO A 313 -15.89 0.31 -2.82
C PRO A 313 -15.69 -0.52 -4.10
N PHE A 314 -14.50 -0.53 -4.69
CA PHE A 314 -14.20 -1.31 -5.90
C PHE A 314 -13.95 -2.81 -5.62
N GLY A 315 -14.20 -3.24 -4.40
CA GLY A 315 -13.89 -4.59 -3.94
C GLY A 315 -12.44 -4.73 -3.48
N ALA A 316 -11.75 -3.66 -3.14
CA ALA A 316 -10.36 -3.75 -2.69
C ALA A 316 -10.21 -4.56 -1.39
N LEU A 317 -9.11 -5.30 -1.26
CA LEU A 317 -8.70 -6.02 -0.05
C LEU A 317 -7.21 -5.81 0.23
N PRO A 318 -6.79 -5.58 1.49
CA PRO A 318 -5.41 -5.26 1.82
C PRO A 318 -4.47 -6.46 1.70
N HIS A 319 -3.24 -6.18 1.26
CA HIS A 319 -2.14 -7.12 1.38
C HIS A 319 -1.73 -7.27 2.86
N TRP A 320 -2.05 -8.39 3.49
CA TRP A 320 -1.84 -8.67 4.93
C TRP A 320 -0.42 -8.41 5.48
N GLY A 321 0.62 -8.42 4.65
CA GLY A 321 1.99 -8.10 5.04
C GLY A 321 2.38 -6.63 4.92
N LYS A 322 1.41 -5.71 4.81
CA LYS A 322 1.59 -4.26 4.60
C LYS A 322 0.66 -3.45 5.50
N HIS A 323 0.87 -2.14 5.55
CA HIS A 323 -0.01 -1.23 6.29
C HIS A 323 -1.41 -1.24 5.67
N PHE A 324 -2.43 -1.43 6.51
CA PHE A 324 -3.81 -1.19 6.15
C PHE A 324 -4.60 -0.63 7.34
N VAL A 325 -5.71 0.04 7.04
CA VAL A 325 -6.67 0.56 8.02
C VAL A 325 -7.86 -0.41 8.09
N PRO A 326 -8.03 -1.18 9.19
CA PRO A 326 -9.06 -2.21 9.29
C PRO A 326 -10.48 -1.66 9.05
N GLU A 327 -10.79 -0.48 9.59
CA GLU A 327 -12.11 0.15 9.47
C GLU A 327 -12.55 0.48 8.02
N CYS A 328 -11.64 0.43 7.05
CA CYS A 328 -11.98 0.59 5.63
C CYS A 328 -12.54 -0.70 4.99
N PHE A 329 -12.49 -1.85 5.68
CA PHE A 329 -12.79 -3.16 5.10
C PHE A 329 -13.69 -4.02 6.00
N ASP A 330 -14.81 -4.50 5.45
CA ASP A 330 -15.54 -5.62 6.03
C ASP A 330 -14.88 -6.92 5.58
N PHE A 331 -14.03 -7.53 6.42
CA PHE A 331 -13.36 -8.77 6.04
C PHE A 331 -14.30 -9.98 6.00
N ALA A 332 -15.32 -10.01 6.86
CA ALA A 332 -16.24 -11.14 6.99
C ALA A 332 -17.16 -11.25 5.77
N ALA A 333 -17.68 -10.12 5.27
CA ALA A 333 -18.50 -10.10 4.06
C ALA A 333 -17.70 -10.33 2.76
N ARG A 334 -16.36 -10.24 2.80
CA ARG A 334 -15.52 -10.17 1.60
C ARG A 334 -14.61 -11.38 1.39
N TYR A 335 -14.37 -12.20 2.41
CA TYR A 335 -13.70 -13.49 2.29
C TYR A 335 -14.69 -14.65 2.46
N GLU A 336 -14.96 -15.39 1.38
CA GLU A 336 -15.88 -16.56 1.38
C GLU A 336 -15.57 -17.58 2.49
N LYS A 337 -14.28 -17.76 2.82
CA LYS A 337 -13.78 -18.72 3.82
C LYS A 337 -13.43 -18.09 5.17
N TRP A 338 -13.96 -16.90 5.48
CA TRP A 338 -13.67 -16.18 6.72
C TRP A 338 -14.04 -17.01 7.96
N ASN A 339 -15.28 -17.52 8.01
CA ASN A 339 -15.79 -18.25 9.17
C ASN A 339 -15.08 -19.61 9.35
N GLU A 340 -14.76 -20.30 8.26
CA GLU A 340 -13.94 -21.52 8.26
C GLU A 340 -12.54 -21.24 8.80
N PHE A 341 -11.91 -20.15 8.35
CA PHE A 341 -10.61 -19.72 8.84
C PHE A 341 -10.66 -19.41 10.33
N MET A 342 -11.67 -18.67 10.81
CA MET A 342 -11.81 -18.31 12.22
C MET A 342 -12.06 -19.52 13.12
N ARG A 343 -12.85 -20.51 12.66
CA ARG A 343 -13.02 -21.80 13.35
C ARG A 343 -11.71 -22.58 13.39
N LEU A 344 -10.97 -22.65 12.28
CA LEU A 344 -9.66 -23.31 12.20
C LEU A 344 -8.63 -22.64 13.13
N ARG A 345 -8.58 -21.31 13.15
CA ARG A 345 -7.69 -20.50 14.00
C ARG A 345 -7.95 -20.74 15.49
N ARG A 346 -9.22 -20.82 15.90
CA ARG A 346 -9.61 -21.16 17.28
C ARG A 346 -9.23 -22.60 17.64
N ARG A 347 -9.37 -23.56 16.71
CA ARG A 347 -9.02 -24.98 16.93
C ARG A 347 -7.51 -25.24 17.02
N LEU A 348 -6.69 -24.54 16.22
CA LEU A 348 -5.23 -24.72 16.21
C LEU A 348 -4.51 -23.92 17.30
N ASP A 349 -5.03 -22.75 17.65
CA ASP A 349 -4.50 -21.92 18.73
C ASP A 349 -5.62 -21.52 19.72
N PRO A 350 -6.09 -22.44 20.58
CA PRO A 350 -7.19 -22.20 21.51
C PRO A 350 -6.82 -21.24 22.66
N ARG A 351 -5.55 -20.85 22.79
CA ARG A 351 -5.06 -19.92 23.83
C ARG A 351 -4.58 -18.58 23.27
N ASN A 352 -4.85 -18.29 22.01
CA ASN A 352 -4.46 -17.04 21.33
C ASN A 352 -2.94 -16.74 21.38
N ARG A 353 -2.08 -17.76 21.49
CA ARG A 353 -0.62 -17.60 21.62
C ARG A 353 0.03 -16.94 20.40
N PHE A 354 -0.57 -17.09 19.22
CA PHE A 354 -0.09 -16.51 17.95
C PHE A 354 -0.97 -15.34 17.46
N LEU A 355 -1.88 -14.84 18.30
CA LEU A 355 -2.78 -13.73 17.98
C LEU A 355 -2.36 -12.49 18.78
N SER A 356 -1.75 -11.51 18.09
CA SER A 356 -1.43 -10.22 18.72
C SER A 356 -2.70 -9.43 19.02
N PRO A 357 -2.71 -8.49 20.00
CA PRO A 357 -3.89 -7.67 20.30
C PRO A 357 -4.43 -6.90 19.09
N TRP A 358 -3.54 -6.43 18.21
CA TRP A 358 -3.93 -5.77 16.97
C TRP A 358 -4.59 -6.73 15.98
N LEU A 359 -4.04 -7.95 15.77
CA LEU A 359 -4.69 -8.95 14.93
C LEU A 359 -6.01 -9.45 15.54
N ALA A 360 -6.13 -9.48 16.87
CA ALA A 360 -7.40 -9.80 17.53
C ALA A 360 -8.47 -8.75 17.18
N ALA A 361 -8.16 -7.46 17.23
CA ALA A 361 -9.10 -6.40 16.83
C ALA A 361 -9.49 -6.47 15.34
N VAL A 362 -8.59 -6.94 14.46
CA VAL A 362 -8.85 -7.11 13.02
C VAL A 362 -9.70 -8.36 12.72
N LEU A 363 -9.43 -9.47 13.38
CA LEU A 363 -10.09 -10.76 13.11
C LEU A 363 -11.37 -10.97 13.95
N GLU A 364 -11.46 -10.32 15.11
CA GLU A 364 -12.56 -10.40 16.08
C GLU A 364 -13.01 -8.97 16.49
N PRO A 365 -13.46 -8.12 15.54
CA PRO A 365 -13.96 -6.78 15.86
C PRO A 365 -15.14 -6.85 16.83
N THR A 366 -15.27 -5.85 17.71
CA THR A 366 -15.93 -6.00 19.01
C THR A 366 -17.41 -6.42 18.99
N GLY A 367 -18.15 -6.24 17.89
CA GLY A 367 -19.53 -6.75 17.74
C GLY A 367 -19.64 -8.23 17.32
N ALA A 368 -18.58 -8.83 16.80
CA ALA A 368 -18.61 -10.20 16.30
C ALA A 368 -18.71 -11.25 17.43
N ARG A 369 -18.26 -10.93 18.65
CA ARG A 369 -18.40 -11.83 19.80
C ARG A 369 -19.82 -11.84 20.35
N GLU A 370 -20.48 -10.69 20.40
CA GLU A 370 -21.87 -10.59 20.84
C GLU A 370 -22.79 -11.33 19.86
N GLN A 371 -22.64 -11.07 18.56
CA GLN A 371 -23.41 -11.77 17.51
C GLN A 371 -23.12 -13.28 17.46
N GLN A 372 -21.87 -13.73 17.61
CA GLN A 372 -21.55 -15.17 17.64
C GLN A 372 -21.99 -15.84 18.93
N GLN A 373 -22.12 -15.10 20.03
CA GLN A 373 -22.67 -15.65 21.27
C GLN A 373 -24.19 -15.74 21.21
N GLU A 374 -24.88 -14.76 20.64
CA GLU A 374 -26.31 -14.86 20.28
C GLU A 374 -26.57 -16.02 19.30
N GLU A 375 -25.74 -16.21 18.28
CA GLU A 375 -25.85 -17.31 17.31
C GLU A 375 -25.60 -18.69 17.96
N LEU A 376 -24.61 -18.81 18.84
CA LEU A 376 -24.34 -20.06 19.58
C LEU A 376 -25.42 -20.36 20.64
N GLU A 377 -25.95 -19.34 21.31
CA GLU A 377 -27.09 -19.48 22.23
C GLU A 377 -28.35 -19.90 21.45
N LEU A 378 -28.57 -19.39 20.23
CA LEU A 378 -29.63 -19.85 19.33
C LEU A 378 -29.44 -21.30 18.84
N GLU A 379 -28.22 -21.70 18.44
CA GLU A 379 -27.93 -23.08 18.07
C GLU A 379 -28.16 -24.05 19.24
N LEU A 380 -27.63 -23.74 20.44
CA LEU A 380 -27.85 -24.54 21.65
C LEU A 380 -29.32 -24.58 22.07
N GLN A 381 -30.05 -23.48 21.90
CA GLN A 381 -31.49 -23.43 22.19
C GLN A 381 -32.28 -24.29 21.19
N LEU A 382 -31.97 -24.23 19.88
CA LEU A 382 -32.53 -25.11 18.86
C LEU A 382 -32.20 -26.59 19.11
N GLU A 383 -30.96 -26.92 19.48
CA GLU A 383 -30.57 -28.29 19.85
C GLU A 383 -31.33 -28.78 21.09
N SER A 384 -31.55 -27.93 22.11
CA SER A 384 -32.36 -28.30 23.29
C SER A 384 -33.87 -28.43 22.99
N GLU A 385 -34.40 -27.69 22.01
CA GLU A 385 -35.77 -27.86 21.52
C GLU A 385 -35.94 -29.11 20.61
N LEU A 386 -34.82 -29.69 20.16
CA LEU A 386 -34.73 -30.90 19.34
C LEU A 386 -34.36 -32.16 20.14
N GLU A 387 -34.40 -32.15 21.49
CA GLU A 387 -34.27 -33.37 22.29
C GLU A 387 -35.35 -34.39 21.85
N VAL A 388 -34.87 -35.49 21.28
CA VAL A 388 -35.70 -36.51 20.63
C VAL A 388 -36.45 -37.33 21.68
N ASP A 389 -37.78 -37.29 21.63
CA ASP A 389 -38.61 -38.31 22.27
C ASP A 389 -38.45 -39.65 21.53
N GLU A 390 -37.51 -40.49 21.99
CA GLU A 390 -37.30 -41.84 21.45
C GLU A 390 -38.51 -42.79 21.67
N SER A 391 -39.62 -42.33 22.28
CA SER A 391 -40.81 -43.15 22.54
C SER A 391 -41.98 -42.93 21.57
N SER A 392 -41.96 -41.92 20.68
CA SER A 392 -43.06 -41.72 19.72
C SER A 392 -42.63 -41.29 18.31
N ALA A 393 -42.95 -42.14 17.32
CA ALA A 393 -42.66 -41.90 15.91
C ALA A 393 -43.67 -40.94 15.24
N VAL A 394 -43.87 -39.73 15.82
CA VAL A 394 -44.61 -38.63 15.18
C VAL A 394 -43.99 -37.29 15.57
N VAL A 395 -43.32 -36.61 14.61
CA VAL A 395 -42.87 -35.23 14.80
C VAL A 395 -44.09 -34.29 14.76
N VAL A 396 -44.41 -33.67 15.90
CA VAL A 396 -45.47 -32.64 15.99
C VAL A 396 -44.86 -31.32 16.43
N ALA A 397 -44.84 -30.34 15.51
CA ALA A 397 -44.43 -28.97 15.82
C ALA A 397 -45.42 -28.33 16.82
N LYS A 398 -44.94 -27.86 17.97
CA LYS A 398 -45.76 -27.14 18.95
C LYS A 398 -46.07 -25.73 18.43
N THR A 399 -47.36 -25.42 18.24
CA THR A 399 -47.82 -24.05 17.99
C THR A 399 -47.50 -23.12 19.17
N PRO A 400 -46.94 -21.92 18.93
CA PRO A 400 -46.62 -20.98 19.99
C PRO A 400 -47.88 -20.30 20.55
N THR A 401 -48.07 -20.38 21.87
CA THR A 401 -49.12 -19.65 22.59
C THR A 401 -48.81 -18.15 22.65
N SER A 402 -49.72 -17.32 22.16
CA SER A 402 -49.55 -15.87 22.12
C SER A 402 -49.63 -15.21 23.49
N SER A 403 -48.55 -14.53 23.91
CA SER A 403 -48.60 -13.46 24.91
C SER A 403 -48.26 -12.14 24.23
N ARG A 404 -49.16 -11.14 24.34
CA ARG A 404 -48.98 -9.83 23.71
C ARG A 404 -48.12 -8.92 24.59
N SER A 405 -47.01 -8.43 24.05
CA SER A 405 -46.50 -7.10 24.37
C SER A 405 -46.23 -6.34 23.07
N SER A 406 -46.64 -5.07 23.00
CA SER A 406 -46.61 -4.29 21.77
C SER A 406 -45.33 -3.48 21.63
N MET A 407 -44.55 -3.73 20.58
CA MET A 407 -43.62 -2.75 20.04
C MET A 407 -43.68 -2.73 18.50
N ARG A 408 -43.42 -1.54 17.93
CA ARG A 408 -43.76 -1.20 16.55
C ARG A 408 -42.97 -2.04 15.54
N ARG A 409 -43.67 -2.58 14.54
CA ARG A 409 -43.05 -3.07 13.30
C ARG A 409 -42.65 -1.89 12.42
N ASN A 410 -41.37 -1.81 12.05
CA ASN A 410 -40.96 -1.30 10.74
C ASN A 410 -40.60 -2.51 9.88
N SER A 411 -41.13 -2.57 8.66
CA SER A 411 -41.09 -3.75 7.81
C SER A 411 -40.22 -3.55 6.57
N SER A 412 -39.05 -4.20 6.50
CA SER A 412 -38.41 -4.61 5.24
C SER A 412 -37.07 -5.37 5.46
N SER A 413 -37.11 -6.57 6.03
CA SER A 413 -36.07 -7.59 5.81
C SER A 413 -36.65 -8.99 6.06
N SER A 414 -36.19 -9.99 5.32
CA SER A 414 -36.49 -11.39 5.63
C SER A 414 -35.81 -11.75 6.95
N SER A 415 -36.58 -12.10 7.97
CA SER A 415 -36.03 -12.44 9.29
C SER A 415 -35.07 -13.63 9.21
N LEU A 416 -33.88 -13.48 9.81
CA LEU A 416 -32.79 -14.46 9.83
C LEU A 416 -33.22 -15.92 10.12
N PRO A 417 -34.20 -16.22 11.02
CA PRO A 417 -34.67 -17.59 11.24
C PRO A 417 -35.18 -18.31 9.98
N ALA A 418 -35.77 -17.58 9.03
CA ALA A 418 -36.28 -18.15 7.78
C ALA A 418 -35.16 -18.56 6.80
N GLN A 419 -33.94 -18.03 6.96
CA GLN A 419 -32.78 -18.39 6.14
C GLN A 419 -32.03 -19.61 6.70
N ILE A 420 -32.11 -19.83 8.02
CA ILE A 420 -31.51 -20.99 8.69
C ILE A 420 -32.37 -22.25 8.47
N ALA A 421 -33.70 -22.12 8.60
CA ALA A 421 -34.66 -23.20 8.34
C ALA A 421 -34.72 -23.69 6.87
N ALA A 422 -34.01 -23.02 5.95
CA ALA A 422 -33.86 -23.42 4.54
C ALA A 422 -32.50 -24.08 4.23
N ARG A 423 -31.65 -24.31 5.25
CA ARG A 423 -30.33 -24.94 5.14
C ARG A 423 -30.22 -26.28 5.88
N LEU A 424 -31.20 -26.62 6.71
CA LEU A 424 -31.45 -27.93 7.28
C LEU A 424 -32.44 -28.70 6.38
#